data_AF-A0A2D2DP64-F1
#
_entry.id   AF-A0A2D2DP64-F1
#
_cell.length_a   1.000
_cell.length_b   1.000
_cell.length_c   1.000
_cell.angle_alpha   90.00
_cell.angle_beta   90.00
_cell.angle_gamma   90.00
#
_symmetry.space_group_name_H-M   'P 1'
#
loop_
_entity.id
_entity.type
_entity.pdbx_description
1 polymer ?
#
loop_
_entity_poly.entity_id
_entity_poly.type
_entity_poly.pdbx_seq_one_letter_code
_entity_poly.pdbx_strand_id
1 'polypeptide(L)'
;MNNQENLSGAALADLLDEQNVVAVVRYKGAIQWCLSDRDNWVLDWNKWWGAFAAAGHQVPALSAAVAQRSGIAIVNEESTEAFLNAKEVIPLDAGLLRQVLLEYFPNAQSWWDVSFLFPVAFVDFDAKRFAGFYQDGPRLEQYVPDGWLGEFADFANTYPEEIFPAADKFWIVDGRDLLHELNERGRDLESGNAAGEV
;
A
#
# COMPACT_ATOMS: atom_id res chain seq x y z
N MET A 1 -8.11 -15.58 16.68
CA MET A 1 -7.93 -16.90 16.01
C MET A 1 -7.12 -16.60 14.77
N ASN A 2 -5.80 -16.82 14.82
CA ASN A 2 -4.88 -16.43 13.76
C ASN A 2 -4.98 -17.44 12.61
N ASN A 3 -5.60 -17.03 11.51
CA ASN A 3 -5.72 -17.83 10.29
C ASN A 3 -4.46 -17.76 9.38
N GLN A 4 -3.34 -17.24 9.89
CA GLN A 4 -2.15 -16.96 9.08
C GLN A 4 -1.17 -18.12 8.95
N GLU A 5 -1.38 -19.24 9.64
CA GLU A 5 -0.38 -20.33 9.66
C GLU A 5 -0.27 -21.16 8.37
N ASN A 6 -1.04 -20.88 7.30
CA ASN A 6 -0.96 -21.64 6.04
C ASN A 6 -1.36 -20.84 4.78
N LEU A 7 -1.06 -19.55 4.68
CA LEU A 7 -1.15 -18.85 3.38
C LEU A 7 0.10 -19.17 2.56
N SER A 8 -0.06 -19.93 1.47
CA SER A 8 1.00 -20.15 0.48
C SER A 8 1.28 -18.86 -0.31
N GLY A 9 2.45 -18.76 -0.93
CA GLY A 9 2.79 -17.60 -1.76
C GLY A 9 1.81 -17.38 -2.91
N ALA A 10 1.33 -18.46 -3.53
CA ALA A 10 0.29 -18.41 -4.57
C ALA A 10 -1.04 -17.89 -4.02
N ALA A 11 -1.48 -18.34 -2.83
CA ALA A 11 -2.72 -17.87 -2.22
C ALA A 11 -2.65 -16.40 -1.81
N LEU A 12 -1.46 -15.90 -1.42
CA LEU A 12 -1.26 -14.48 -1.15
C LEU A 12 -1.26 -13.65 -2.43
N ALA A 13 -0.62 -14.15 -3.50
CA ALA A 13 -0.63 -13.48 -4.79
C ALA A 13 -2.05 -13.35 -5.35
N ASP A 14 -2.84 -14.43 -5.33
CA ASP A 14 -4.24 -14.40 -5.75
C ASP A 14 -5.04 -13.35 -4.96
N LEU A 15 -4.82 -13.27 -3.64
CA LEU A 15 -5.53 -12.30 -2.77
C LEU A 15 -5.14 -10.84 -3.07
N LEU A 16 -3.89 -10.60 -3.46
CA LEU A 16 -3.38 -9.27 -3.85
C LEU A 16 -3.88 -8.81 -5.22
N ASP A 17 -4.32 -9.75 -6.07
CA ASP A 17 -4.87 -9.44 -7.39
C ASP A 17 -6.40 -9.20 -7.37
N GLU A 18 -7.06 -9.41 -6.23
CA GLU A 18 -8.53 -9.34 -6.06
C GLU A 18 -9.08 -7.96 -5.64
N GLN A 19 -8.37 -6.85 -5.93
CA GLN A 19 -8.61 -5.45 -5.48
C GLN A 19 -7.96 -5.08 -4.13
N ASN A 20 -7.39 -6.04 -3.41
CA ASN A 20 -6.63 -5.72 -2.21
C ASN A 20 -5.26 -5.17 -2.56
N VAL A 21 -4.77 -4.28 -1.71
CA VAL A 21 -3.45 -3.67 -1.84
C VAL A 21 -2.69 -3.74 -0.52
N VAL A 22 -1.37 -3.80 -0.63
CA VAL A 22 -0.49 -3.66 0.52
C VAL A 22 -0.39 -2.19 0.89
N ALA A 23 -0.41 -1.90 2.19
CA ALA A 23 0.00 -0.61 2.73
C ALA A 23 0.93 -0.81 3.93
N VAL A 24 1.74 0.21 4.18
CA VAL A 24 2.57 0.31 5.38
C VAL A 24 1.92 1.31 6.32
N VAL A 25 1.83 0.94 7.59
CA VAL A 25 1.33 1.79 8.66
C VAL A 25 2.43 2.01 9.68
N ARG A 26 2.62 3.26 10.10
CA ARG A 26 3.38 3.60 11.30
C ARG A 26 2.42 4.08 12.38
N TYR A 27 2.43 3.39 13.51
CA TYR A 27 1.59 3.73 14.66
C TYR A 27 2.29 3.35 15.97
N LYS A 28 2.28 4.26 16.94
CA LYS A 28 2.98 4.10 18.24
C LYS A 28 4.46 3.73 18.06
N GLY A 29 5.10 4.28 17.04
CA GLY A 29 6.51 4.07 16.70
C GLY A 29 6.84 2.74 16.00
N ALA A 30 5.85 1.89 15.72
CA ALA A 30 6.05 0.60 15.07
C ALA A 30 5.57 0.62 13.62
N ILE A 31 6.31 -0.07 12.73
CA ILE A 31 5.90 -0.34 11.36
C ILE A 31 5.05 -1.61 11.32
N GLN A 32 3.95 -1.55 10.57
CA GLN A 32 3.01 -2.65 10.37
C GLN A 32 2.66 -2.73 8.88
N TRP A 33 2.64 -3.94 8.35
CA TRP A 33 2.17 -4.21 6.99
C TRP A 33 0.70 -4.59 7.05
N CYS A 34 -0.10 -4.05 6.14
CA CYS A 34 -1.53 -4.29 6.10
C CYS A 34 -1.98 -4.62 4.68
N LEU A 35 -2.95 -5.51 4.58
CA LEU A 35 -3.70 -5.83 3.38
C LEU A 35 -5.13 -5.37 3.56
N SER A 36 -5.65 -4.63 2.59
CA SER A 36 -7.06 -4.23 2.57
C SER A 36 -7.45 -3.86 1.16
N ASP A 37 -8.76 -3.78 0.90
CA ASP A 37 -9.30 -3.13 -0.28
C ASP A 37 -8.68 -1.72 -0.44
N ARG A 38 -8.34 -1.35 -1.67
CA ARG A 38 -7.72 -0.05 -1.99
C ARG A 38 -8.51 1.14 -1.43
N ASP A 39 -9.83 1.10 -1.48
CA ASP A 39 -10.69 2.20 -1.05
C ASP A 39 -10.67 2.40 0.48
N ASN A 40 -10.30 1.37 1.25
CA ASN A 40 -10.12 1.52 2.69
C ASN A 40 -8.92 2.42 3.05
N TRP A 41 -8.02 2.68 2.11
CA TRP A 41 -6.90 3.61 2.29
C TRP A 41 -7.24 5.06 1.93
N VAL A 42 -8.46 5.34 1.46
CA VAL A 42 -9.03 6.70 1.46
C VAL A 42 -9.33 7.05 2.92
N LEU A 43 -8.55 7.93 3.52
CA LEU A 43 -8.68 8.19 4.95
C LEU A 43 -9.90 9.04 5.30
N ASP A 44 -10.30 9.99 4.46
CA ASP A 44 -11.48 10.83 4.66
C ASP A 44 -12.53 10.61 3.56
N TRP A 45 -13.49 9.73 3.85
CA TRP A 45 -14.57 9.43 2.91
C TRP A 45 -15.55 10.58 2.72
N ASN A 46 -15.62 11.56 3.63
CA ASN A 46 -16.46 12.74 3.42
C ASN A 46 -15.92 13.57 2.26
N LYS A 47 -14.59 13.79 2.23
CA LYS A 47 -13.92 14.50 1.14
C LYS A 47 -14.08 13.76 -0.18
N TRP A 48 -13.91 12.44 -0.13
CA TRP A 48 -14.02 11.59 -1.32
C TRP A 48 -15.44 11.57 -1.90
N TRP A 49 -16.47 11.34 -1.07
CA TRP A 49 -17.87 11.43 -1.49
C TRP A 49 -18.23 12.83 -1.99
N GLY A 50 -17.75 13.87 -1.29
CA GLY A 50 -17.95 15.25 -1.66
C GLY A 50 -17.40 15.58 -3.06
N ALA A 51 -16.24 15.03 -3.41
CA ALA A 51 -15.63 15.21 -4.74
C ALA A 51 -16.51 14.60 -5.85
N PHE A 52 -17.05 13.40 -5.67
CA PHE A 52 -17.98 12.81 -6.64
C PHE A 52 -19.28 13.60 -6.79
N ALA A 53 -19.85 14.06 -5.67
CA ALA A 53 -21.06 14.88 -5.69
C ALA A 53 -20.82 16.22 -6.39
N ALA A 54 -19.68 16.87 -6.11
CA ALA A 54 -19.28 18.13 -6.74
C ALA A 54 -19.03 17.99 -8.26
N ALA A 55 -18.58 16.82 -8.70
CA ALA A 55 -18.44 16.48 -10.12
C ALA A 55 -19.79 16.14 -10.81
N GLY A 56 -20.91 16.21 -10.08
CA GLY A 56 -22.25 16.01 -10.62
C GLY A 56 -22.72 14.55 -10.67
N HIS A 57 -21.99 13.63 -10.04
CA HIS A 57 -22.38 12.23 -9.97
C HIS A 57 -23.51 12.02 -8.94
N GLN A 58 -24.38 11.04 -9.21
CA GLN A 58 -25.34 10.55 -8.21
C GLN A 58 -24.58 9.65 -7.23
N VAL A 59 -24.40 10.11 -6.00
CA VAL A 59 -23.64 9.38 -4.98
C VAL A 59 -24.61 8.80 -3.95
N PRO A 60 -24.52 7.50 -3.61
CA PRO A 60 -25.30 6.91 -2.53
C PRO A 60 -25.06 7.63 -1.20
N ALA A 61 -26.00 7.50 -0.26
CA ALA A 61 -25.84 8.06 1.08
C ALA A 61 -24.55 7.51 1.73
N LEU A 62 -23.68 8.40 2.20
CA LEU A 62 -22.39 8.03 2.81
C LEU A 62 -22.56 7.03 3.96
N SER A 63 -23.65 7.15 4.73
CA SER A 63 -23.97 6.22 5.82
C SER A 63 -24.09 4.76 5.37
N ALA A 64 -24.59 4.51 4.16
CA ALA A 64 -24.69 3.16 3.61
C ALA A 64 -23.33 2.60 3.18
N ALA A 65 -22.43 3.47 2.72
CA ALA A 65 -21.09 3.08 2.29
C ALA A 65 -20.16 2.84 3.50
N VAL A 66 -20.19 3.75 4.48
CA VAL A 66 -19.38 3.67 5.71
C VAL A 66 -19.76 2.47 6.58
N ALA A 67 -21.00 1.98 6.49
CA ALA A 67 -21.42 0.74 7.16
C ALA A 67 -20.58 -0.48 6.73
N GLN A 68 -20.00 -0.46 5.52
CA GLN A 68 -19.13 -1.52 5.01
C GLN A 68 -17.67 -1.39 5.47
N ARG A 69 -17.30 -0.25 6.08
CA ARG A 69 -15.97 0.06 6.63
C ARG A 69 -16.01 0.13 8.15
N SER A 70 -16.68 -0.83 8.78
CA SER A 70 -16.85 -0.88 10.25
C SER A 70 -17.42 0.41 10.87
N GLY A 71 -18.13 1.24 10.10
CA GLY A 71 -18.69 2.52 10.58
C GLY A 71 -17.70 3.70 10.60
N ILE A 72 -16.49 3.54 10.07
CA ILE A 72 -15.42 4.55 10.15
C ILE A 72 -15.37 5.40 8.87
N ALA A 73 -15.93 6.61 8.93
CA ALA A 73 -15.91 7.56 7.80
C ALA A 73 -14.57 8.28 7.65
N ILE A 74 -13.91 8.59 8.77
CA ILE A 74 -12.63 9.29 8.83
C ILE A 74 -11.66 8.40 9.61
N VAL A 75 -10.55 8.05 8.98
CA VAL A 75 -9.43 7.34 9.59
C VAL A 75 -8.36 8.35 9.97
N ASN A 76 -8.25 8.65 11.25
CA ASN A 76 -7.30 9.60 11.83
C ASN A 76 -6.65 9.01 13.10
N GLU A 77 -5.93 9.83 13.86
CA GLU A 77 -5.24 9.43 15.10
C GLU A 77 -6.19 8.92 16.20
N GLU A 78 -7.46 9.33 16.19
CA GLU A 78 -8.46 8.93 17.19
C GLU A 78 -9.11 7.60 16.84
N SER A 79 -9.27 7.33 15.54
CA SER A 79 -9.88 6.10 15.03
C SER A 79 -8.87 5.03 14.62
N THR A 80 -7.56 5.31 14.72
CA THR A 80 -6.48 4.44 14.22
C THR A 80 -6.63 3.02 14.74
N GLU A 81 -6.79 2.87 16.06
CA GLU A 81 -6.85 1.57 16.70
C GLU A 81 -8.13 0.80 16.30
N ALA A 82 -9.26 1.48 16.14
CA ALA A 82 -10.48 0.85 15.64
C ALA A 82 -10.33 0.42 14.17
N PHE A 83 -9.67 1.23 13.34
CA PHE A 83 -9.42 0.94 11.94
C PHE A 83 -8.48 -0.24 11.73
N LEU A 84 -7.34 -0.28 12.43
CA LEU A 84 -6.36 -1.37 12.31
C LEU A 84 -6.88 -2.71 12.87
N ASN A 85 -7.88 -2.67 13.74
CA ASN A 85 -8.57 -3.86 14.26
C ASN A 85 -9.83 -4.22 13.47
N ALA A 86 -10.19 -3.43 12.45
CA ALA A 86 -11.34 -3.70 11.61
C ALA A 86 -11.10 -4.98 10.78
N LYS A 87 -12.16 -5.76 10.54
CA LYS A 87 -12.05 -7.04 9.80
C LYS A 87 -11.58 -6.86 8.36
N GLU A 88 -11.76 -5.66 7.81
CA GLU A 88 -11.36 -5.28 6.46
C GLU A 88 -9.86 -5.01 6.35
N VAL A 89 -9.15 -4.81 7.48
CA VAL A 89 -7.71 -4.57 7.52
C VAL A 89 -7.03 -5.82 8.08
N ILE A 90 -6.29 -6.51 7.22
CA ILE A 90 -5.61 -7.76 7.55
C ILE A 90 -4.13 -7.45 7.79
N PRO A 91 -3.59 -7.65 9.01
CA PRO A 91 -2.16 -7.51 9.24
C PRO A 91 -1.38 -8.51 8.40
N LEU A 92 -0.26 -8.09 7.81
CA LEU A 92 0.64 -8.94 7.05
C LEU A 92 1.97 -9.09 7.78
N ASP A 93 2.55 -10.28 7.67
CA ASP A 93 3.92 -10.52 8.10
C ASP A 93 4.90 -10.12 6.99
N ALA A 94 5.91 -9.31 7.34
CA ALA A 94 6.94 -8.89 6.40
C ALA A 94 7.79 -10.09 5.91
N GLY A 95 7.94 -11.12 6.74
CA GLY A 95 8.62 -12.37 6.36
C GLY A 95 7.88 -13.13 5.27
N LEU A 96 6.54 -13.20 5.35
CA LEU A 96 5.70 -13.76 4.30
C LEU A 96 5.84 -12.97 2.98
N LEU A 97 5.74 -11.63 3.02
CA LEU A 97 5.96 -10.80 1.83
C LEU A 97 7.35 -11.03 1.21
N ARG A 98 8.38 -11.11 2.06
CA ARG A 98 9.76 -11.43 1.64
C ARG A 98 9.83 -12.81 0.98
N GLN A 99 9.20 -13.83 1.57
CA GLN A 99 9.20 -15.18 1.01
C GLN A 99 8.61 -15.18 -0.40
N VAL A 100 7.43 -14.56 -0.58
CA VAL A 100 6.79 -14.49 -1.90
C VAL A 100 7.64 -13.71 -2.88
N LEU A 101 8.24 -12.57 -2.47
CA LEU A 101 9.17 -11.85 -3.33
C LEU A 101 10.31 -12.76 -3.80
N LEU A 102 10.93 -13.52 -2.91
CA LEU A 102 12.04 -14.42 -3.23
C LEU A 102 11.63 -15.59 -4.15
N GLU A 103 10.38 -16.02 -4.11
CA GLU A 103 9.83 -17.03 -5.04
C GLU A 103 9.73 -16.48 -6.47
N TYR A 104 9.32 -15.22 -6.64
CA TYR A 104 9.12 -14.59 -7.96
C TYR A 104 10.41 -13.95 -8.52
N PHE A 105 11.27 -13.44 -7.64
CA PHE A 105 12.44 -12.62 -7.99
C PHE A 105 13.41 -13.25 -9.02
N PRO A 106 13.69 -14.58 -9.04
CA PRO A 106 14.57 -15.17 -10.05
C PRO A 106 14.04 -15.04 -11.48
N ASN A 107 12.73 -15.00 -11.65
CA ASN A 107 12.07 -14.95 -12.96
C ASN A 107 11.57 -13.53 -13.32
N ALA A 108 11.41 -12.67 -12.33
CA ALA A 108 11.01 -11.28 -12.52
C ALA A 108 12.04 -10.50 -13.37
N GLN A 109 11.54 -9.93 -14.45
CA GLN A 109 12.26 -9.10 -15.41
C GLN A 109 12.29 -7.63 -14.98
N SER A 110 11.31 -7.19 -14.19
CA SER A 110 11.25 -5.84 -13.66
C SER A 110 10.41 -5.76 -12.39
N TRP A 111 10.37 -4.58 -11.77
CA TRP A 111 9.47 -4.31 -10.64
C TRP A 111 8.00 -4.59 -10.98
N TRP A 112 7.59 -4.38 -12.24
CA TRP A 112 6.21 -4.58 -12.68
C TRP A 112 5.71 -6.01 -12.42
N ASP A 113 6.58 -7.02 -12.56
CA ASP A 113 6.24 -8.44 -12.41
C ASP A 113 5.89 -8.82 -10.96
N VAL A 114 6.27 -7.98 -9.99
CA VAL A 114 6.05 -8.20 -8.55
C VAL A 114 5.41 -6.99 -7.88
N SER A 115 4.91 -6.04 -8.66
CA SER A 115 4.39 -4.76 -8.16
C SER A 115 3.24 -4.92 -7.16
N PHE A 116 2.46 -5.99 -7.28
CA PHE A 116 1.37 -6.36 -6.36
C PHE A 116 1.83 -6.58 -4.90
N LEU A 117 3.11 -6.93 -4.67
CA LEU A 117 3.67 -7.07 -3.32
C LEU A 117 4.02 -5.74 -2.66
N PHE A 118 4.20 -4.68 -3.46
CA PHE A 118 4.73 -3.42 -2.97
C PHE A 118 3.61 -2.51 -2.46
N PRO A 119 3.89 -1.72 -1.40
CA PRO A 119 2.88 -0.92 -0.76
C PRO A 119 2.44 0.24 -1.66
N VAL A 120 1.13 0.45 -1.75
CA VAL A 120 0.56 1.60 -2.47
C VAL A 120 0.40 2.83 -1.59
N ALA A 121 0.47 2.64 -0.28
CA ALA A 121 0.32 3.70 0.71
C ALA A 121 1.28 3.50 1.90
N PHE A 122 1.79 4.61 2.41
CA PHE A 122 2.46 4.71 3.71
C PHE A 122 1.66 5.68 4.59
N VAL A 123 1.08 5.18 5.68
CA VAL A 123 0.25 5.96 6.61
C VAL A 123 0.97 6.12 7.93
N ASP A 124 1.44 7.33 8.22
CA ASP A 124 2.07 7.67 9.49
C ASP A 124 1.06 8.35 10.42
N PHE A 125 0.44 7.56 11.30
CA PHE A 125 -0.52 8.06 12.29
C PHE A 125 0.17 8.90 13.37
N ASP A 126 1.44 8.64 13.65
CA ASP A 126 2.20 9.37 14.67
C ASP A 126 2.52 10.79 14.19
N ALA A 127 2.81 10.95 12.90
CA ALA A 127 3.15 12.23 12.28
C ALA A 127 1.99 12.91 11.51
N LYS A 128 0.81 12.26 11.43
CA LYS A 128 -0.35 12.70 10.63
C LYS A 128 0.01 12.89 9.15
N ARG A 129 0.69 11.90 8.56
CA ARG A 129 1.13 11.93 7.16
C ARG A 129 0.59 10.73 6.40
N PHE A 130 0.34 10.95 5.12
CA PHE A 130 -0.01 9.93 4.15
C PHE A 130 0.86 10.13 2.92
N ALA A 131 1.52 9.08 2.46
CA ALA A 131 2.12 9.05 1.14
C ALA A 131 1.48 7.96 0.28
N GLY A 132 1.04 8.35 -0.92
CA GLY A 132 0.58 7.43 -1.95
C GLY A 132 1.68 7.16 -2.97
N PHE A 133 1.79 5.90 -3.40
CA PHE A 133 2.65 5.48 -4.50
C PHE A 133 1.98 4.35 -5.28
N TYR A 134 1.25 4.69 -6.33
CA TYR A 134 0.44 3.75 -7.09
C TYR A 134 0.43 4.15 -8.57
N GLN A 135 0.12 3.17 -9.42
CA GLN A 135 0.11 3.34 -10.88
C GLN A 135 -1.28 3.72 -11.39
N ASP A 136 -2.31 3.33 -10.65
CA ASP A 136 -3.71 3.48 -11.01
C ASP A 136 -4.59 3.66 -9.75
N GLY A 137 -5.83 4.07 -9.96
CA GLY A 137 -6.81 4.28 -8.90
C GLY A 137 -6.96 5.74 -8.45
N PRO A 138 -7.76 5.97 -7.39
CA PRO A 138 -8.02 7.31 -6.88
C PRO A 138 -6.76 7.94 -6.30
N ARG A 139 -6.72 9.27 -6.33
CA ARG A 139 -5.63 10.04 -5.73
C ARG A 139 -5.72 10.04 -4.20
N LEU A 140 -5.31 8.94 -3.58
CA LEU A 140 -5.52 8.65 -2.15
C LEU A 140 -5.04 9.78 -1.24
N GLU A 141 -3.89 10.39 -1.57
CA GLU A 141 -3.26 11.47 -0.82
C GLU A 141 -4.09 12.76 -0.78
N GLN A 142 -5.11 12.90 -1.63
CA GLN A 142 -6.00 14.06 -1.63
C GLN A 142 -7.13 13.93 -0.59
N TYR A 143 -7.39 12.72 -0.10
CA TYR A 143 -8.50 12.40 0.78
C TYR A 143 -8.00 12.01 2.17
N VAL A 144 -7.15 12.86 2.74
CA VAL A 144 -6.61 12.72 4.10
C VAL A 144 -7.44 13.51 5.11
N PRO A 145 -7.43 13.18 6.41
CA PRO A 145 -8.16 13.93 7.43
C PRO A 145 -7.68 15.38 7.54
N ASP A 146 -8.49 16.23 8.17
CA ASP A 146 -8.08 17.62 8.39
C ASP A 146 -6.82 17.72 9.26
N GLY A 147 -5.89 18.59 8.85
CA GLY A 147 -4.60 18.78 9.51
C GLY A 147 -3.54 17.72 9.19
N TRP A 148 -3.86 16.74 8.34
CA TRP A 148 -2.89 15.77 7.84
C TRP A 148 -2.18 16.26 6.58
N LEU A 149 -0.94 15.81 6.38
CA LEU A 149 -0.19 16.01 5.13
C LEU A 149 -0.39 14.80 4.21
N GLY A 150 -0.92 15.04 3.01
CA GLY A 150 -0.98 14.05 1.94
C GLY A 150 0.04 14.38 0.84
N GLU A 151 0.83 13.39 0.43
CA GLU A 151 1.79 13.51 -0.67
C GLU A 151 1.77 12.31 -1.62
N PHE A 152 2.09 12.55 -2.89
CA PHE A 152 2.38 11.49 -3.85
C PHE A 152 3.89 11.38 -3.97
N ALA A 153 4.47 10.30 -3.43
CA ALA A 153 5.91 10.16 -3.29
C ALA A 153 6.32 8.69 -3.38
N ASP A 154 7.46 8.41 -4.01
CA ASP A 154 8.10 7.10 -4.01
C ASP A 154 8.76 6.84 -2.64
N PHE A 155 7.94 6.67 -1.61
CA PHE A 155 8.38 6.50 -0.23
C PHE A 155 9.21 5.21 -0.05
N ALA A 156 9.01 4.20 -0.90
CA ALA A 156 9.78 2.96 -0.84
C ALA A 156 11.28 3.21 -1.05
N ASN A 157 11.63 4.08 -2.02
CA ASN A 157 13.02 4.43 -2.33
C ASN A 157 13.52 5.70 -1.63
N THR A 158 12.64 6.64 -1.28
CA THR A 158 13.06 8.00 -0.87
C THR A 158 12.94 8.28 0.63
N TYR A 159 12.15 7.51 1.39
CA TYR A 159 12.00 7.79 2.81
C TYR A 159 13.26 7.43 3.60
N PRO A 160 13.65 8.29 4.55
CA PRO A 160 14.87 8.10 5.33
C PRO A 160 14.68 7.04 6.41
N GLU A 161 15.80 6.54 6.94
CA GLU A 161 15.86 5.44 7.92
C GLU A 161 15.06 5.73 9.20
N GLU A 162 14.92 7.00 9.60
CA GLU A 162 14.18 7.39 10.81
C GLU A 162 12.65 7.32 10.63
N ILE A 163 12.18 7.27 9.38
CA ILE A 163 10.76 7.20 9.03
C ILE A 163 10.38 5.79 8.56
N PHE A 164 11.15 5.22 7.65
CA PHE A 164 10.94 3.87 7.13
C PHE A 164 12.25 3.08 7.11
N PRO A 165 12.61 2.43 8.22
CA PRO A 165 13.88 1.74 8.38
C PRO A 165 14.07 0.63 7.34
N ALA A 166 15.32 0.42 6.90
CA ALA A 166 15.68 -0.68 6.01
C ALA A 166 15.34 -2.06 6.61
N ALA A 167 15.37 -2.18 7.94
CA ALA A 167 15.00 -3.41 8.65
C ALA A 167 13.53 -3.81 8.46
N ASP A 168 12.65 -2.83 8.21
CA ASP A 168 11.21 -3.05 8.03
C ASP A 168 10.80 -3.27 6.56
N LYS A 169 11.72 -2.99 5.62
CA LYS A 169 11.51 -3.16 4.18
C LYS A 169 11.73 -4.63 3.79
N PHE A 170 10.66 -5.35 3.45
CA PHE A 170 10.74 -6.79 3.16
C PHE A 170 11.68 -7.15 2.00
N TRP A 171 11.89 -6.21 1.07
CA TRP A 171 12.78 -6.35 -0.09
C TRP A 171 14.27 -6.10 0.22
N ILE A 172 14.61 -5.69 1.45
CA ILE A 172 16.00 -5.67 1.91
C ILE A 172 16.32 -7.05 2.47
N VAL A 173 17.20 -7.78 1.78
CA VAL A 173 17.54 -9.18 2.10
C VAL A 173 19.06 -9.34 2.09
N ASP A 174 19.64 -9.73 3.23
CA ASP A 174 21.07 -9.94 3.40
C ASP A 174 21.95 -8.77 2.90
N GLY A 175 21.48 -7.54 3.11
CA GLY A 175 22.16 -6.31 2.68
C GLY A 175 21.99 -5.95 1.20
N ARG A 176 21.19 -6.73 0.45
CA ARG A 176 20.80 -6.42 -0.94
C ARG A 176 19.46 -5.70 -0.97
N ASP A 177 19.33 -4.79 -1.92
CA ASP A 177 18.07 -4.11 -2.24
C ASP A 177 17.44 -4.72 -3.49
N LEU A 178 16.51 -5.64 -3.28
CA LEU A 178 15.87 -6.36 -4.39
C LEU A 178 14.95 -5.44 -5.22
N LEU A 179 14.39 -4.38 -4.63
CA LEU A 179 13.61 -3.39 -5.38
C LEU A 179 14.52 -2.62 -6.35
N HIS A 180 15.69 -2.19 -5.87
CA HIS A 180 16.67 -1.53 -6.72
C HIS A 180 17.10 -2.41 -7.90
N GLU A 181 17.43 -3.69 -7.63
CA GLU A 181 17.82 -4.65 -8.68
C GLU A 181 16.70 -4.87 -9.71
N LEU A 182 15.44 -4.97 -9.28
CA LEU A 182 14.29 -5.11 -10.18
C LEU A 182 14.11 -3.87 -11.06
N ASN A 183 14.33 -2.68 -10.50
CA ASN A 183 14.28 -1.42 -11.24
C ASN A 183 15.43 -1.32 -12.27
N GLU A 184 16.62 -1.84 -11.95
CA GLU A 184 17.74 -1.94 -12.90
C GLU A 184 17.41 -2.87 -14.07
N ARG A 185 16.91 -4.08 -13.79
CA ARG A 185 16.52 -5.04 -14.84
C ARG A 185 15.49 -4.45 -15.80
N GLY A 186 14.50 -3.73 -15.28
CA GLY A 186 13.49 -3.04 -16.10
C GLY A 186 14.11 -2.03 -17.07
N ARG A 187 15.04 -1.19 -16.60
CA ARG A 187 15.73 -0.18 -17.43
C ARG A 187 16.59 -0.81 -18.53
N ASP A 188 17.24 -1.93 -18.23
CA ASP A 188 18.08 -2.63 -19.21
C ASP A 188 17.24 -3.21 -20.35
N LEU A 189 16.03 -3.70 -20.06
CA LEU A 189 15.09 -4.20 -21.07
C LEU A 189 14.59 -3.09 -21.98
N GLU A 190 14.21 -1.94 -21.42
CA GLU A 190 13.79 -0.76 -22.20
C GLU A 190 14.92 -0.26 -23.12
N SER A 191 16.15 -0.23 -22.61
CA SER A 191 17.33 0.21 -23.35
C SER A 191 17.73 -0.77 -24.46
N GLY A 192 17.60 -2.08 -24.21
CA GLY A 192 17.87 -3.13 -25.19
C GLY A 192 16.86 -3.15 -26.34
N ASN A 193 15.58 -2.90 -26.07
CA ASN A 193 14.54 -2.79 -27.09
C ASN A 193 14.75 -1.55 -27.98
N ALA A 194 15.13 -0.42 -27.39
CA ALA A 194 15.40 0.81 -28.15
C ALA A 194 16.62 0.70 -29.10
N ALA A 195 17.60 -0.16 -28.78
CA ALA A 195 18.77 -0.40 -29.61
C ALA A 195 18.54 -1.40 -30.76
N GLY A 196 17.43 -2.16 -30.73
CA GLY A 196 17.09 -3.17 -31.73
C GLY A 196 16.18 -2.68 -32.87
N GLU A 197 15.66 -1.45 -32.79
CA GLU A 197 14.76 -0.85 -33.79
C GLU A 197 15.47 0.10 -34.79
N VAL A 198 16.80 0.03 -34.90
CA VAL A 198 17.62 0.91 -35.78
C VAL A 198 18.22 0.17 -36.97
#